data_AF-D1QPY7-F1
#
_entry.id   AF-D1QPY7-F1
#
_cell.length_a   1.000
_cell.length_b   1.000
_cell.length_c   1.000
_cell.angle_alpha   90.00
_cell.angle_beta   90.00
_cell.angle_gamma   90.00
#
_symmetry.space_group_name_H-M   'P 1'
#
loop_
_entity.id
_entity.type
_entity.pdbx_description
1 polymer ?
#
loop_
_entity_poly.entity_id
_entity_poly.type
_entity_poly.pdbx_seq_one_letter_code
_entity_poly.pdbx_strand_id
1 'polypeptide(L)'
;MKQLLFLCLLVFFSCTSGNDYVSIQQIDSHHPITVGIVHDSITYIDFPLAFQMHRLSPKTVTLLGHAYKCSSSLSSGNKGWDINGIILFNVNGKVGYSPEGENWWQIDRKQREYVVFIRYQQLSKEAQKLLRKQIRTSPDNGEVKIGSIQQLRKKDKKLISSFLQNDSIFFTFSHRGFSNNYMIDDIYMPVEIR
;
A
#
# COMPACT_ATOMS: atom_id res chain seq x y z
N MET A 1 -2.15 41.52 22.16
CA MET A 1 -1.62 40.65 21.08
C MET A 1 -0.33 39.93 21.49
N LYS A 2 -0.33 39.17 22.59
CA LYS A 2 0.83 38.34 22.99
C LYS A 2 0.46 36.90 23.40
N GLN A 3 -0.83 36.64 23.68
CA GLN A 3 -1.31 35.31 24.06
C GLN A 3 -1.76 34.45 22.86
N LEU A 4 -2.11 35.06 21.71
CA LEU A 4 -2.50 34.30 20.51
C LEU A 4 -1.31 33.57 19.86
N LEU A 5 -0.08 34.07 20.02
CA LEU A 5 1.11 33.46 19.42
C LEU A 5 1.49 32.13 20.10
N PHE A 6 1.15 31.96 21.38
CA PHE A 6 1.48 30.76 22.14
C PHE A 6 0.59 29.56 21.78
N LEU A 7 -0.66 29.81 21.38
CA LEU A 7 -1.55 28.74 20.89
C LEU A 7 -1.11 28.20 19.53
N CYS A 8 -0.60 29.05 18.63
CA CYS A 8 -0.08 28.60 17.34
C CYS A 8 1.16 27.70 17.49
N LEU A 9 2.01 27.95 18.51
CA LEU A 9 3.17 27.12 18.80
C LEU A 9 2.81 25.73 19.37
N LEU A 10 1.71 25.61 20.14
CA LEU A 10 1.25 24.33 20.68
C LEU A 10 0.70 23.38 19.60
N VAL A 11 0.15 23.91 18.50
CA VAL A 11 -0.30 23.09 17.36
C VAL A 11 0.87 22.50 16.57
N PHE A 12 2.06 23.11 16.62
CA PHE A 12 3.29 22.55 16.04
C PHE A 12 4.00 21.53 16.94
N PHE A 13 3.60 21.42 18.22
CA PHE A 13 4.09 20.41 19.16
C PHE A 13 3.21 19.16 19.24
N SER A 14 2.19 19.04 18.38
CA SER A 14 1.77 17.71 17.90
C SER A 14 2.86 17.19 16.97
N CYS A 15 4.05 16.96 17.52
CA CYS A 15 4.92 15.91 17.04
C CYS A 15 4.01 14.71 16.91
N THR A 16 3.78 14.29 15.67
CA THR A 16 3.50 12.89 15.39
C THR A 16 4.44 12.11 16.30
N SER A 17 3.92 11.19 17.11
CA SER A 17 4.74 10.13 17.67
C SER A 17 5.29 9.35 16.47
N GLY A 18 6.31 9.90 15.82
CA GLY A 18 6.95 9.32 14.67
C GLY A 18 7.62 8.06 15.16
N ASN A 19 7.45 6.97 14.43
CA ASN A 19 8.17 5.75 14.73
C ASN A 19 9.66 6.05 14.63
N ASP A 20 10.36 6.05 15.75
CA ASP A 20 11.77 6.41 15.86
C ASP A 20 12.69 5.32 15.26
N TYR A 21 12.12 4.17 14.90
CA TYR A 21 12.84 3.02 14.38
C TYR A 21 12.72 2.83 12.86
N VAL A 22 11.64 3.30 12.23
CA VAL A 22 11.41 3.15 10.78
C VAL A 22 10.66 4.35 10.21
N SER A 23 11.10 4.80 9.03
CA SER A 23 10.37 5.78 8.22
C SER A 23 9.65 5.05 7.09
N ILE A 24 8.39 5.40 6.86
CA ILE A 24 7.55 4.85 5.80
C ILE A 24 6.84 6.01 5.11
N GLN A 25 6.89 6.02 3.78
CA GLN A 25 6.20 7.02 2.97
C GLN A 25 5.55 6.32 1.77
N GLN A 26 4.25 6.54 1.55
CA GLN A 26 3.63 6.13 0.30
C GLN A 26 4.13 7.03 -0.85
N ILE A 27 4.52 6.39 -1.95
CA ILE A 27 5.00 7.02 -3.18
C ILE A 27 4.14 6.62 -4.37
N ASP A 28 4.35 7.31 -5.50
CA ASP A 28 3.72 6.92 -6.76
C ASP A 28 4.20 5.53 -7.20
N SER A 29 3.26 4.70 -7.63
CA SER A 29 3.55 3.33 -8.07
C SER A 29 3.70 3.29 -9.57
N HIS A 30 4.87 2.87 -10.05
CA HIS A 30 5.11 2.68 -11.48
C HIS A 30 4.69 1.29 -11.98
N HIS A 31 4.20 0.43 -11.09
CA HIS A 31 3.74 -0.91 -11.41
C HIS A 31 2.32 -0.88 -12.00
N PRO A 32 2.00 -1.76 -12.96
CA PRO A 32 0.69 -1.79 -13.57
C PRO A 32 -0.36 -2.43 -12.67
N ILE A 33 -1.56 -1.85 -12.69
CA ILE A 33 -2.79 -2.49 -12.19
C ILE A 33 -3.05 -3.74 -13.02
N THR A 34 -3.36 -4.84 -12.34
CA THR A 34 -3.65 -6.13 -12.95
C THR A 34 -5.12 -6.45 -12.82
N VAL A 35 -5.76 -6.90 -13.89
CA VAL A 35 -7.14 -7.37 -13.87
C VAL A 35 -7.18 -8.83 -14.30
N GLY A 36 -7.74 -9.68 -13.44
CA GLY A 36 -7.96 -11.10 -13.71
C GLY A 36 -9.30 -11.35 -14.38
N ILE A 37 -9.29 -12.12 -15.46
CA ILE A 37 -10.47 -12.45 -16.27
C ILE A 37 -10.59 -13.97 -16.38
N VAL A 38 -11.79 -14.48 -16.16
CA VAL A 38 -12.14 -15.90 -16.31
C VAL A 38 -13.49 -15.99 -17.00
N HIS A 39 -13.55 -16.70 -18.12
CA HIS A 39 -14.76 -16.83 -18.97
C HIS A 39 -15.44 -15.48 -19.23
N ASP A 40 -14.65 -14.50 -19.68
CA ASP A 40 -15.11 -13.12 -19.92
C ASP A 40 -15.76 -12.42 -18.69
N SER A 41 -15.50 -12.90 -17.48
CA SER A 41 -15.88 -12.25 -16.23
C SER A 41 -14.65 -11.74 -15.50
N ILE A 42 -14.70 -10.48 -15.03
CA ILE A 42 -13.62 -9.93 -14.22
C ILE A 42 -13.73 -10.51 -12.80
N THR A 43 -12.74 -11.30 -12.39
CA THR A 43 -12.74 -12.00 -11.11
C THR A 43 -12.02 -11.21 -10.01
N TYR A 44 -10.97 -10.48 -10.37
CA TYR A 44 -10.25 -9.61 -9.45
C TYR A 44 -9.56 -8.44 -10.14
N ILE A 45 -9.18 -7.46 -9.32
CA ILE A 45 -8.24 -6.39 -9.67
C ILE A 45 -7.20 -6.26 -8.56
N ASP A 46 -5.93 -6.15 -8.96
CA ASP A 46 -4.81 -5.88 -8.06
C ASP A 46 -4.29 -4.45 -8.28
N PHE A 47 -4.31 -3.65 -7.21
CA PHE A 47 -3.74 -2.31 -7.17
C PHE A 47 -2.35 -2.35 -6.52
N PRO A 48 -1.27 -2.00 -7.25
CA PRO A 48 0.06 -1.94 -6.66
C PRO A 48 0.26 -0.61 -5.93
N LEU A 49 0.31 -0.63 -4.61
CA LEU A 49 0.68 0.52 -3.78
C LEU A 49 2.18 0.48 -3.49
N ALA A 50 2.90 1.58 -3.71
CA ALA A 50 4.34 1.65 -3.50
C ALA A 50 4.69 2.48 -2.27
N PHE A 51 5.65 2.01 -1.50
CA PHE A 51 6.10 2.61 -0.25
C PHE A 51 7.61 2.68 -0.22
N GLN A 52 8.16 3.82 0.14
CA GLN A 52 9.56 3.93 0.50
C GLN A 52 9.71 3.70 1.99
N MET A 53 10.55 2.73 2.35
CA MET A 53 10.87 2.46 3.75
C MET A 53 12.37 2.48 3.98
N HIS A 54 12.78 3.01 5.13
CA HIS A 54 14.12 2.87 5.64
C HIS A 54 14.14 2.88 7.16
N ARG A 55 15.17 2.23 7.69
CA ARG A 55 15.41 2.08 9.11
C ARG A 55 16.09 3.33 9.65
N LEU A 56 15.51 3.88 10.71
CA LEU A 56 16.07 4.99 11.47
C LEU A 56 16.91 4.47 12.65
N SER A 57 16.48 3.35 13.25
CA SER A 57 17.17 2.76 14.41
C SER A 57 18.55 2.21 14.06
N PRO A 58 19.56 2.33 14.94
CA PRO A 58 20.81 1.63 14.77
C PRO A 58 20.66 0.10 14.94
N LYS A 59 19.62 -0.37 15.61
CA LYS A 59 19.30 -1.79 15.85
C LYS A 59 18.43 -2.36 14.73
N THR A 60 18.45 -3.67 14.53
CA THR A 60 17.68 -4.33 13.47
C THR A 60 16.18 -4.02 13.57
N VAL A 61 15.57 -3.76 12.42
CA VAL A 61 14.11 -3.63 12.25
C VAL A 61 13.70 -4.60 11.15
N THR A 62 12.67 -5.39 11.40
CA THR A 62 12.17 -6.39 10.46
C THR A 62 10.70 -6.14 10.19
N LEU A 63 10.31 -6.02 8.92
CA LEU A 63 8.93 -6.08 8.49
C LEU A 63 8.42 -7.51 8.70
N LEU A 64 7.33 -7.66 9.44
CA LEU A 64 6.72 -8.97 9.71
C LEU A 64 5.51 -9.22 8.82
N GLY A 65 4.83 -8.16 8.38
CA GLY A 65 3.64 -8.29 7.55
C GLY A 65 2.89 -6.99 7.36
N HIS A 66 1.69 -7.11 6.81
CA HIS A 66 0.77 -6.00 6.60
C HIS A 66 -0.66 -6.51 6.67
N ALA A 67 -1.60 -5.60 6.91
CA ALA A 67 -2.99 -5.84 6.58
C ALA A 67 -3.61 -4.59 5.96
N TYR A 68 -4.66 -4.82 5.18
CA TYR A 68 -5.35 -3.80 4.43
C TYR A 68 -6.81 -3.72 4.87
N LYS A 69 -7.34 -2.51 4.93
CA LYS A 69 -8.74 -2.24 5.23
C LYS A 69 -9.38 -1.55 4.04
N CYS A 70 -10.30 -2.29 3.42
CA CYS A 70 -11.08 -1.85 2.27
C CYS A 70 -12.33 -1.06 2.70
N SER A 71 -12.52 0.14 2.16
CA SER A 71 -13.70 0.98 2.38
C SER A 71 -14.64 1.02 1.16
N SER A 72 -14.16 0.62 -0.02
CA SER A 72 -14.96 0.67 -1.25
C SER A 72 -16.18 -0.27 -1.24
N SER A 73 -17.32 0.22 -1.72
CA SER A 73 -18.52 -0.58 -2.00
C SER A 73 -18.46 -1.36 -3.32
N LEU A 74 -17.40 -1.20 -4.12
CA LEU A 74 -17.22 -1.87 -5.41
C LEU A 74 -16.81 -3.34 -5.29
N SER A 75 -16.49 -3.80 -4.08
CA SER A 75 -16.23 -5.20 -3.75
C SER A 75 -17.11 -5.59 -2.58
N SER A 76 -17.65 -6.81 -2.56
CA SER A 76 -18.35 -7.34 -1.38
C SER A 76 -17.45 -8.10 -0.41
N GLY A 77 -16.13 -8.12 -0.65
CA GLY A 77 -15.17 -8.77 0.23
C GLY A 77 -15.08 -8.14 1.63
N ASN A 78 -14.26 -8.75 2.48
CA ASN A 78 -14.05 -8.29 3.86
C ASN A 78 -13.68 -6.79 3.92
N LYS A 79 -14.36 -6.06 4.80
CA LYS A 79 -14.17 -4.61 5.06
C LYS A 79 -13.38 -4.35 6.35
N GLY A 80 -13.05 -5.41 7.09
CA GLY A 80 -12.14 -5.36 8.22
C GLY A 80 -10.67 -5.32 7.78
N TRP A 81 -9.78 -5.41 8.76
CA TRP A 81 -8.36 -5.62 8.51
C TRP A 81 -8.13 -7.05 8.05
N ASP A 82 -7.55 -7.20 6.86
CA ASP A 82 -7.30 -8.51 6.27
C ASP A 82 -5.99 -8.52 5.49
N ILE A 83 -5.40 -9.70 5.32
CA ILE A 83 -4.20 -9.90 4.51
C ILE A 83 -4.65 -10.00 3.04
N ASN A 84 -5.15 -8.88 2.51
CA ASN A 84 -5.67 -8.79 1.14
C ASN A 84 -4.59 -8.40 0.11
N GLY A 85 -3.32 -8.73 0.38
CA GLY A 85 -2.26 -8.39 -0.54
C GLY A 85 -0.97 -9.19 -0.38
N ILE A 86 -0.10 -9.01 -1.35
CA ILE A 86 1.26 -9.59 -1.37
C ILE A 86 2.25 -8.44 -1.34
N ILE A 87 3.23 -8.52 -0.44
CA ILE A 87 4.39 -7.62 -0.45
C ILE A 87 5.42 -8.18 -1.42
N LEU A 88 5.75 -7.40 -2.44
CA LEU A 88 6.90 -7.60 -3.31
C LEU A 88 7.92 -6.49 -3.04
N PHE A 89 9.19 -6.83 -3.04
CA PHE A 89 10.27 -5.90 -2.75
C PHE A 89 10.87 -5.44 -4.07
N ASN A 90 11.06 -4.13 -4.25
CA ASN A 90 11.86 -3.59 -5.33
C ASN A 90 13.27 -3.28 -4.82
N VAL A 91 14.21 -4.17 -5.10
CA VAL A 91 15.62 -4.01 -4.74
C VAL A 91 16.43 -3.82 -6.02
N ASN A 92 16.87 -2.58 -6.26
CA ASN A 92 17.67 -2.18 -7.42
C ASN A 92 17.02 -2.58 -8.77
N GLY A 93 15.71 -2.41 -8.91
CA GLY A 93 14.97 -2.70 -10.15
C GLY A 93 14.48 -4.14 -10.28
N LYS A 94 14.79 -5.02 -9.32
CA LYS A 94 14.19 -6.37 -9.24
C LYS A 94 12.99 -6.33 -8.31
N VAL A 95 11.80 -6.61 -8.85
CA VAL A 95 10.56 -6.72 -8.06
C VAL A 95 10.21 -8.18 -7.87
N GLY A 96 10.12 -8.63 -6.61
CA GLY A 96 9.77 -10.01 -6.32
C GLY A 96 9.83 -10.34 -4.84
N TYR A 97 9.70 -11.62 -4.53
CA TYR A 97 9.95 -12.14 -3.18
C TYR A 97 11.43 -12.03 -2.82
N SER A 98 11.73 -12.04 -1.51
CA SER A 98 13.10 -12.17 -1.03
C SER A 98 13.74 -13.43 -1.62
N PRO A 99 14.85 -13.32 -2.37
CA PRO A 99 15.61 -14.46 -2.86
C PRO A 99 16.12 -15.30 -1.68
N GLU A 100 16.38 -16.57 -1.95
CA GLU A 100 17.04 -17.45 -0.98
C GLU A 100 18.40 -16.89 -0.57
N GLY A 101 18.67 -16.85 0.74
CA GLY A 101 19.91 -16.27 1.30
C GLY A 101 19.89 -14.75 1.48
N GLU A 102 18.89 -14.04 0.95
CA GLU A 102 18.69 -12.61 1.21
C GLU A 102 17.53 -12.42 2.21
N ASN A 103 17.66 -11.44 3.11
CA ASN A 103 16.59 -11.10 4.06
C ASN A 103 16.04 -9.70 3.77
N TRP A 104 15.22 -9.58 2.73
CA TRP A 104 14.59 -8.30 2.35
C TRP A 104 13.50 -7.84 3.31
N TRP A 105 13.11 -8.69 4.26
CA TRP A 105 12.25 -8.32 5.38
C TRP A 105 12.98 -7.47 6.43
N GLN A 106 14.31 -7.57 6.53
CA GLN A 106 15.09 -6.63 7.34
C GLN A 106 15.20 -5.27 6.64
N ILE A 107 14.69 -4.24 7.31
CA ILE A 107 14.68 -2.89 6.77
C ILE A 107 16.10 -2.31 6.83
N ASP A 108 16.61 -1.93 5.66
CA ASP A 108 17.91 -1.28 5.50
C ASP A 108 17.85 0.20 5.93
N ARG A 109 18.99 0.76 6.35
CA ARG A 109 19.16 2.20 6.52
C ARG A 109 19.06 2.94 5.18
N LYS A 110 19.46 2.31 4.08
CA LYS A 110 19.22 2.86 2.74
C LYS A 110 17.74 2.71 2.39
N GLN A 111 17.16 3.78 1.86
CA GLN A 111 15.78 3.80 1.36
C GLN A 111 15.58 2.79 0.24
N ARG A 112 14.52 1.99 0.35
CA ARG A 112 14.09 0.96 -0.62
C ARG A 112 12.60 1.08 -0.89
N GLU A 113 12.18 0.64 -2.08
CA GLU A 113 10.77 0.57 -2.46
C GLU A 113 10.18 -0.81 -2.12
N TYR A 114 9.02 -0.79 -1.50
CA TYR A 114 8.18 -1.93 -1.16
C TYR A 114 6.85 -1.77 -1.87
N VAL A 115 6.41 -2.79 -2.58
CA VAL A 115 5.19 -2.74 -3.39
C VAL A 115 4.20 -3.74 -2.81
N VAL A 116 3.03 -3.25 -2.41
CA VAL A 116 1.94 -4.08 -1.90
C VAL A 116 0.86 -4.17 -2.96
N PHE A 117 0.64 -5.37 -3.49
CA PHE A 117 -0.44 -5.62 -4.45
C PHE A 117 -1.72 -5.92 -3.68
N ILE A 118 -2.65 -4.97 -3.65
CA ILE A 118 -3.93 -5.09 -2.97
C ILE A 118 -4.97 -5.66 -3.91
N ARG A 119 -5.51 -6.84 -3.56
CA ARG A 119 -6.47 -7.56 -4.37
C ARG A 119 -7.91 -7.27 -3.94
N TYR A 120 -8.74 -6.82 -4.89
CA TYR A 120 -10.18 -6.75 -4.73
C TYR A 120 -10.81 -7.89 -5.52
N GLN A 121 -11.56 -8.74 -4.81
CA GLN A 121 -12.39 -9.82 -5.39
C GLN A 121 -13.86 -9.51 -5.20
N GLN A 122 -14.74 -10.40 -5.69
CA GLN A 122 -16.19 -10.29 -5.51
C GLN A 122 -16.71 -8.91 -5.96
N LEU A 123 -16.31 -8.53 -7.18
CA LEU A 123 -16.52 -7.20 -7.72
C LEU A 123 -17.98 -6.99 -8.11
N SER A 124 -18.55 -5.84 -7.73
CA SER A 124 -19.91 -5.46 -8.09
C SER A 124 -20.06 -5.29 -9.61
N LYS A 125 -21.29 -5.33 -10.12
CA LYS A 125 -21.55 -5.08 -11.56
C LYS A 125 -21.06 -3.70 -12.01
N GLU A 126 -21.19 -2.69 -11.16
CA GLU A 126 -20.67 -1.34 -11.43
C GLU A 126 -19.13 -1.35 -11.52
N ALA A 127 -18.46 -2.07 -10.62
CA ALA A 127 -17.01 -2.23 -10.65
C ALA A 127 -16.55 -2.89 -11.96
N GLN A 128 -17.20 -3.99 -12.36
CA GLN A 128 -16.89 -4.68 -13.61
C GLN A 128 -17.10 -3.77 -14.83
N LYS A 129 -18.20 -2.99 -14.86
CA LYS A 129 -18.49 -2.02 -15.92
C LYS A 129 -17.42 -0.91 -16.01
N LEU A 130 -16.96 -0.39 -14.87
CA LEU A 130 -15.89 0.62 -14.84
C LEU A 130 -14.57 0.04 -15.35
N LEU A 131 -14.21 -1.17 -14.94
CA LEU A 131 -12.97 -1.83 -15.35
C LEU A 131 -12.96 -2.19 -16.84
N ARG A 132 -14.08 -2.66 -17.38
CA ARG A 132 -14.23 -2.99 -18.81
C ARG A 132 -13.87 -1.82 -19.73
N LYS A 133 -14.15 -0.58 -19.33
CA LYS A 133 -13.79 0.63 -20.10
C LYS A 133 -12.27 0.86 -20.22
N GLN A 134 -11.47 0.23 -19.36
CA GLN A 134 -10.02 0.39 -19.35
C GLN A 134 -9.30 -0.77 -20.05
N ILE A 135 -9.97 -1.91 -20.25
CA ILE A 135 -9.41 -3.09 -20.90
C ILE A 135 -9.53 -2.91 -22.42
N ARG A 136 -8.39 -2.80 -23.11
CA ARG A 136 -8.36 -2.63 -24.57
C ARG A 136 -8.59 -3.94 -25.32
N THR A 137 -8.06 -5.04 -24.80
CA THR A 137 -8.17 -6.38 -25.36
C THR A 137 -8.64 -7.28 -24.24
N SER A 138 -9.83 -7.88 -24.40
CA SER A 138 -10.40 -8.76 -23.39
C SER A 138 -10.12 -10.20 -23.79
N PRO A 139 -9.10 -10.86 -23.21
CA PRO A 139 -8.94 -12.29 -23.39
C PRO A 139 -10.10 -13.04 -22.72
N ASP A 140 -10.42 -14.24 -23.21
CA ASP A 140 -11.43 -15.11 -22.58
C ASP A 140 -11.00 -15.52 -21.16
N ASN A 141 -9.70 -15.72 -20.94
CA ASN A 141 -9.08 -16.07 -19.66
C ASN A 141 -7.69 -15.43 -19.52
N GLY A 142 -7.28 -15.10 -18.30
CA GLY A 142 -5.92 -14.66 -17.97
C GLY A 142 -5.87 -13.31 -17.25
N GLU A 143 -4.71 -12.66 -17.32
CA GLU A 143 -4.49 -11.34 -16.74
C GLU A 143 -4.26 -10.28 -17.81
N VAL A 144 -4.82 -9.09 -17.60
CA VAL A 144 -4.51 -7.90 -18.39
C VAL A 144 -3.94 -6.80 -17.50
N LYS A 145 -2.94 -6.07 -18.02
CA LYS A 145 -2.38 -4.89 -17.36
C LYS A 145 -3.02 -3.64 -17.97
N ILE A 146 -3.62 -2.78 -17.14
CA ILE A 146 -4.40 -1.62 -17.62
C ILE A 146 -3.70 -0.26 -17.43
N GLY A 147 -2.43 -0.28 -17.03
CA GLY A 147 -1.61 0.91 -16.71
C GLY A 147 -1.39 1.08 -15.21
N SER A 148 -0.57 2.05 -14.82
CA SER A 148 -0.32 2.35 -13.39
C SER A 148 -1.44 3.20 -12.77
N ILE A 149 -1.51 3.24 -11.43
CA ILE A 149 -2.50 4.06 -10.69
C ILE A 149 -2.47 5.52 -11.16
N GLN A 150 -1.28 6.10 -11.30
CA GLN A 150 -1.07 7.49 -11.74
C GLN A 150 -1.56 7.70 -13.18
N GLN A 151 -1.31 6.75 -14.08
CA GLN A 151 -1.77 6.83 -15.48
C GLN A 151 -3.28 6.76 -15.58
N LEU A 152 -3.91 5.78 -14.91
CA LEU A 152 -5.36 5.64 -14.94
C LEU A 152 -6.06 6.81 -14.26
N ARG A 153 -5.53 7.32 -13.15
CA ARG A 153 -6.11 8.47 -12.47
C ARG A 153 -6.17 9.72 -13.34
N LYS A 154 -5.14 9.95 -14.18
CA LYS A 154 -5.14 11.06 -15.15
C LYS A 154 -6.23 10.89 -16.22
N LYS A 155 -6.56 9.66 -16.59
CA LYS A 155 -7.57 9.32 -17.61
C LYS A 155 -8.99 9.25 -17.04
N ASP A 156 -9.14 8.64 -15.88
CA ASP A 156 -10.41 8.35 -15.21
C ASP A 156 -10.18 8.37 -13.68
N LYS A 157 -10.23 9.58 -13.10
CA LYS A 157 -10.06 9.78 -11.66
C LYS A 157 -11.12 9.02 -10.85
N LYS A 158 -12.34 8.89 -11.39
CA LYS A 158 -13.47 8.25 -10.71
C LYS A 158 -13.17 6.80 -10.41
N LEU A 159 -12.60 6.06 -11.38
CA LEU A 159 -12.22 4.66 -11.18
C LEU A 159 -11.32 4.47 -9.96
N ILE A 160 -10.20 5.19 -9.89
CA ILE A 160 -9.23 5.04 -8.79
C ILE A 160 -9.84 5.46 -7.45
N SER A 161 -10.54 6.60 -7.41
CA SER A 161 -11.20 7.04 -6.17
C SER A 161 -12.28 6.07 -5.71
N SER A 162 -13.04 5.46 -6.62
CA SER A 162 -14.10 4.54 -6.22
C SER A 162 -13.58 3.24 -5.60
N PHE A 163 -12.32 2.85 -5.87
CA PHE A 163 -11.69 1.67 -5.27
C PHE A 163 -10.89 1.98 -4.01
N LEU A 164 -10.02 3.00 -4.04
CA LEU A 164 -8.99 3.18 -3.01
C LEU A 164 -9.34 4.25 -1.96
N GLN A 165 -10.42 5.01 -2.16
CA GLN A 165 -10.70 6.16 -1.30
C GLN A 165 -11.12 5.72 0.10
N ASN A 166 -10.48 6.31 1.10
CA ASN A 166 -10.66 5.99 2.53
C ASN A 166 -10.17 4.59 2.91
N ASP A 167 -9.45 3.91 2.04
CA ASP A 167 -8.81 2.66 2.40
C ASP A 167 -7.60 2.93 3.31
N SER A 168 -7.18 1.92 4.06
CA SER A 168 -6.05 2.05 5.00
C SER A 168 -5.20 0.80 4.97
N ILE A 169 -3.93 0.95 5.31
CA ILE A 169 -2.97 -0.15 5.41
C ILE A 169 -2.20 0.01 6.71
N PHE A 170 -1.85 -1.10 7.35
CA PHE A 170 -0.82 -1.09 8.38
C PHE A 170 0.28 -2.06 8.05
N PHE A 171 1.46 -1.79 8.62
CA PHE A 171 2.62 -2.66 8.56
C PHE A 171 3.04 -3.02 9.97
N THR A 172 3.32 -4.30 10.20
CA THR A 172 3.81 -4.81 11.48
C THR A 172 5.32 -4.94 11.42
N PHE A 173 6.02 -4.41 12.43
CA PHE A 173 7.47 -4.50 12.53
C PHE A 173 7.88 -5.13 13.85
N SER A 174 8.95 -5.93 13.81
CA SER A 174 9.74 -6.18 15.02
C SER A 174 10.97 -5.31 15.07
N HIS A 175 11.30 -4.85 16.27
CA HIS A 175 12.50 -4.05 16.52
C HIS A 175 12.97 -4.20 17.96
N ARG A 176 14.05 -3.49 18.29
CA ARG A 176 14.60 -3.41 19.64
C ARG A 176 14.48 -1.97 20.14
N GLY A 177 13.73 -1.78 21.23
CA GLY A 177 13.59 -0.47 21.87
C GLY A 177 14.89 0.02 22.52
N PHE A 178 14.87 1.22 23.11
CA PHE A 178 16.03 1.84 23.76
C PHE A 178 16.69 0.91 24.79
N SER A 179 15.89 0.35 25.72
CA SER A 179 16.32 -0.62 26.74
C SER A 179 16.66 -2.02 26.20
N ASN A 180 16.75 -2.18 24.88
CA ASN A 180 17.05 -3.43 24.17
C ASN A 180 16.00 -4.55 24.29
N ASN A 181 14.81 -4.21 24.77
CA ASN A 181 13.66 -5.11 24.76
C ASN A 181 13.17 -5.35 23.33
N TYR A 182 12.72 -6.56 23.05
CA TYR A 182 12.08 -6.91 21.79
C TYR A 182 10.67 -6.29 21.76
N MET A 183 10.33 -5.62 20.67
CA MET A 183 9.06 -4.94 20.48
C MET A 183 8.43 -5.36 19.16
N ILE A 184 7.10 -5.38 19.11
CA ILE A 184 6.31 -5.54 17.90
C ILE A 184 5.31 -4.38 17.88
N ASP A 185 5.33 -3.60 16.82
CA ASP A 185 4.45 -2.43 16.66
C ASP A 185 3.81 -2.44 15.27
N ASP A 186 2.58 -1.95 15.21
CA ASP A 186 1.84 -1.72 13.97
C ASP A 186 1.84 -0.23 13.62
N ILE A 187 2.20 0.08 12.38
CA ILE A 187 2.16 1.43 11.84
C ILE A 187 1.00 1.54 10.87
N TYR A 188 -0.05 2.26 11.26
CA TYR A 188 -1.24 2.50 10.47
C TYR A 188 -1.09 3.74 9.59
N MET A 189 -1.57 3.65 8.35
CA MET A 189 -1.58 4.79 7.42
C MET A 189 -2.79 4.75 6.48
N PRO A 190 -3.35 5.92 6.13
CA PRO A 190 -4.35 6.01 5.08
C PRO A 190 -3.69 5.70 3.73
N VAL A 191 -4.45 5.08 2.82
CA VAL A 191 -4.03 4.95 1.42
C VAL A 191 -4.20 6.30 0.75
N GLU A 192 -3.10 6.86 0.28
CA GLU A 192 -3.13 8.16 -0.37
C GLU A 192 -3.37 8.01 -1.88
N ILE A 193 -4.38 8.71 -2.39
CA ILE A 193 -4.63 8.81 -3.84
C ILE A 193 -4.03 10.14 -4.32
N ARG A 194 -2.70 10.23 -4.29
CA ARG A 194 -1.94 11.41 -4.76
C ARG A 194 -1.87 11.48 -6.25
#